data_AF-A0A816HJM7-F1
#
_entry.id   AF-A0A816HJM7-F1
#
_cell.length_a   1.000
_cell.length_b   1.000
_cell.length_c   1.000
_cell.angle_alpha   90.00
_cell.angle_beta   90.00
_cell.angle_gamma   90.00
#
_symmetry.space_group_name_H-M   'P 1'
#
loop_
_entity.id
_entity.type
_entity.pdbx_description
1 polymer ?
#
loop_
_entity_poly.entity_id
_entity_poly.type
_entity_poly.pdbx_seq_one_letter_code
_entity_poly.pdbx_strand_id
1 'polypeptide(L)'
;MFVDRNIFDILFILDNESSKDHQLGDCLTQHNYSVKYESPLLFDNNQSTLPGYDRQQWSTFYIDRFTNSDYIGVIDADAMIFTFMHPIFSIFTSKDDRRIVLKAIIAENYHQDKRILQFNSTLDFMWSNRMPMWYRYETFQNLRNYITSVWNETHFDNVFLKFYENQSYSQFNILSNYANRFESNYYRVILNTDNQGAVSVASNRGWYIDIFVGCCQTFN
;
A
#
# COMPACT_ATOMS: atom_id res chain seq x y z
N MET A 1 -13.20 13.66 -4.41
CA MET A 1 -12.83 12.37 -3.77
C MET A 1 -13.90 12.03 -2.75
N PHE A 2 -14.40 10.79 -2.71
CA PHE A 2 -15.43 10.35 -1.74
C PHE A 2 -14.79 10.00 -0.38
N VAL A 3 -14.12 10.97 0.22
CA VAL A 3 -13.38 10.82 1.48
C VAL A 3 -13.73 11.98 2.40
N ASP A 4 -14.06 11.67 3.65
CA ASP A 4 -14.25 12.71 4.68
C ASP A 4 -12.90 13.28 5.09
N ARG A 5 -12.63 14.52 4.66
CA ARG A 5 -11.39 15.24 4.91
C ARG A 5 -11.23 15.73 6.35
N ASN A 6 -12.24 15.56 7.21
CA ASN A 6 -12.10 15.78 8.66
C ASN A 6 -11.57 14.54 9.39
N ILE A 7 -11.58 13.39 8.71
CA ILE A 7 -11.19 12.09 9.27
C ILE A 7 -9.90 11.59 8.62
N PHE A 8 -9.76 11.81 7.32
CA PHE A 8 -8.63 11.34 6.53
C PHE A 8 -7.83 12.51 5.97
N ASP A 9 -6.53 12.49 6.25
CA ASP A 9 -5.56 13.31 5.55
C ASP A 9 -5.17 12.65 4.24
N ILE A 10 -5.29 13.40 3.15
CA ILE A 10 -4.89 12.97 1.82
C ILE A 10 -3.52 13.58 1.53
N LEU A 11 -2.54 12.70 1.37
CA LEU A 11 -1.15 13.02 1.12
C LEU A 11 -0.74 12.57 -0.30
N PHE A 12 -0.17 13.48 -1.06
CA PHE A 12 0.50 13.19 -2.33
C PHE A 12 2.01 13.23 -2.12
N ILE A 13 2.71 12.19 -2.60
CA ILE A 13 4.17 12.12 -2.62
C ILE A 13 4.57 12.22 -4.09
N LEU A 14 5.36 13.23 -4.43
CA LEU A 14 5.69 13.61 -5.80
C LEU A 14 7.22 13.69 -5.98
N ASP A 15 7.67 13.72 -7.23
CA ASP A 15 9.09 13.72 -7.56
C ASP A 15 9.69 15.12 -7.44
N ASN A 16 10.68 15.28 -6.55
CA ASN A 16 11.30 16.57 -6.28
C ASN A 16 12.06 17.15 -7.48
N GLU A 17 12.58 16.31 -8.37
CA GLU A 17 13.34 16.73 -9.55
C GLU A 17 12.44 17.03 -10.77
N SER A 18 11.16 16.67 -10.71
CA SER A 18 10.20 16.87 -11.81
C SER A 18 9.53 18.24 -11.70
N SER A 19 9.81 19.14 -12.64
CA SER A 19 9.13 20.44 -12.69
C SER A 19 7.62 20.32 -12.92
N LYS A 20 7.15 19.24 -13.56
CA LYS A 20 5.73 18.93 -13.73
C LYS A 20 5.08 18.55 -12.41
N ASP A 21 5.80 17.82 -11.56
CA ASP A 21 5.34 17.42 -10.23
C ASP A 21 5.27 18.62 -9.29
N HIS A 22 6.19 19.58 -9.44
CA HIS A 22 6.07 20.87 -8.76
C HIS A 22 4.82 21.63 -9.18
N GLN A 23 4.52 21.71 -10.49
CA GLN A 23 3.28 22.33 -10.98
C GLN A 23 2.01 21.62 -10.47
N LEU A 24 2.01 20.28 -10.45
CA LEU A 24 0.91 19.51 -9.90
C LEU A 24 0.76 19.73 -8.39
N GLY A 25 1.86 19.74 -7.65
CA GLY A 25 1.86 19.97 -6.21
C GLY A 25 1.39 21.37 -5.83
N ASP A 26 1.75 22.41 -6.61
CA ASP A 26 1.20 23.75 -6.45
C ASP A 26 -0.33 23.76 -6.61
N CYS A 27 -0.83 23.08 -7.65
CA CYS A 27 -2.27 22.93 -7.88
C CYS A 27 -2.96 22.18 -6.73
N LEU A 28 -2.37 21.09 -6.25
CA LEU A 28 -2.92 20.30 -5.13
C LEU A 28 -2.95 21.10 -3.83
N THR A 29 -1.89 21.87 -3.55
CA THR A 29 -1.80 22.72 -2.36
C THR A 29 -2.85 23.82 -2.38
N GLN A 30 -3.14 24.42 -3.55
CA GLN A 30 -4.25 25.38 -3.70
C GLN A 30 -5.63 24.77 -3.38
N HIS A 31 -5.78 23.45 -3.49
CA HIS A 31 -6.98 22.70 -3.10
C HIS A 31 -6.90 22.11 -1.67
N ASN A 32 -5.97 22.63 -0.87
CA ASN A 32 -5.69 22.26 0.51
C ASN A 32 -5.23 20.80 0.70
N TYR A 33 -4.67 20.14 -0.32
CA TYR A 33 -4.09 18.80 -0.13
C TYR A 33 -2.68 18.88 0.47
N SER A 34 -2.30 17.84 1.22
CA SER A 34 -0.93 17.71 1.71
C SER A 34 -0.04 17.18 0.59
N VAL A 35 1.08 17.86 0.34
CA VAL A 35 2.05 17.47 -0.69
C VAL A 35 3.43 17.32 -0.05
N LYS A 36 4.13 16.25 -0.40
CA LYS A 36 5.53 16.02 -0.06
C LYS A 36 6.30 15.68 -1.32
N TYR A 37 7.57 16.04 -1.34
CA TYR A 37 8.47 15.73 -2.44
C TYR A 37 9.52 14.73 -1.97
N GLU A 38 9.75 13.69 -2.76
CA GLU A 38 10.79 12.72 -2.53
C GLU A 38 11.94 12.89 -3.51
N SER A 39 13.15 12.53 -3.07
CA SER A 39 14.36 12.58 -3.89
C SER A 39 15.25 11.38 -3.52
N PRO A 40 14.84 10.16 -3.90
CA PRO A 40 15.63 8.96 -3.63
C PRO A 40 16.93 8.96 -4.45
N LEU A 41 18.07 9.15 -3.76
CA LEU A 41 19.42 9.12 -4.35
C LEU A 41 19.75 7.81 -5.09
N LEU A 42 18.99 6.74 -4.83
CA LEU A 42 19.16 5.42 -5.43
C LEU A 42 18.94 5.38 -6.94
N PHE A 43 18.16 6.32 -7.49
CA PHE A 43 17.74 6.28 -8.89
C PHE A 43 18.45 7.29 -9.79
N ASP A 44 19.40 8.08 -9.26
CA ASP A 44 20.10 9.14 -10.00
C ASP A 44 20.96 8.62 -11.18
N ASN A 45 21.29 7.32 -11.22
CA ASN A 45 22.19 6.72 -12.21
C ASN A 45 21.51 5.89 -13.31
N ASN A 46 20.19 5.96 -13.49
CA ASN A 46 19.46 5.30 -14.60
C ASN A 46 19.79 3.80 -14.82
N GLN A 47 20.08 3.05 -13.76
CA GLN A 47 20.39 1.62 -13.87
C GLN A 47 19.13 0.74 -13.98
N SER A 48 17.96 1.29 -13.65
CA SER A 48 16.67 0.61 -13.79
C SER A 48 16.17 0.60 -15.24
N THR A 49 15.56 -0.52 -15.65
CA THR A 49 14.80 -0.63 -16.91
C THR A 49 13.42 0.03 -16.86
N LEU A 50 12.84 0.22 -15.66
CA LEU A 50 11.57 0.91 -15.40
C LEU A 50 11.71 1.83 -14.19
N PRO A 51 12.47 2.94 -14.30
CA PRO A 51 12.83 3.77 -13.14
C PRO A 51 11.61 4.30 -12.37
N GLY A 52 10.51 4.62 -13.07
CA GLY A 52 9.28 5.07 -12.41
C GLY A 52 8.60 3.98 -11.58
N TYR A 53 8.58 2.73 -12.06
CA TYR A 53 7.99 1.62 -11.31
C TYR A 53 8.83 1.28 -10.08
N ASP A 54 10.15 1.17 -10.24
CA ASP A 54 11.03 0.85 -9.12
C ASP A 54 11.04 1.96 -8.07
N ARG A 55 10.94 3.22 -8.49
CA ARG A 55 10.74 4.35 -7.60
C ARG A 55 9.44 4.20 -6.83
N GLN A 56 8.30 4.00 -7.49
CA GLN A 56 7.01 3.76 -6.82
C GLN A 56 7.08 2.63 -5.78
N GLN A 57 7.75 1.52 -6.11
CA GLN A 57 7.97 0.40 -5.19
C GLN A 57 8.77 0.87 -3.95
N TRP A 58 9.89 1.56 -4.17
CA TRP A 58 10.73 2.11 -3.11
C TRP A 58 9.96 3.09 -2.22
N SER A 59 9.23 4.04 -2.82
CA SER A 59 8.47 5.07 -2.10
C SER A 59 7.40 4.45 -1.22
N THR A 60 6.76 3.36 -1.68
CA THR A 60 5.79 2.63 -0.86
C THR A 60 6.43 2.01 0.38
N PHE A 61 7.65 1.47 0.27
CA PHE A 61 8.38 0.97 1.43
C PHE A 61 8.74 2.06 2.43
N TYR A 62 8.76 3.33 2.05
CA TYR A 62 9.17 4.47 2.88
C TYR A 62 8.04 5.48 3.16
N ILE A 63 6.80 5.12 2.85
CA ILE A 63 5.67 6.05 2.93
C ILE A 63 5.46 6.61 4.35
N ASP A 64 5.82 5.84 5.38
CA ASP A 64 5.81 6.24 6.78
C ASP A 64 6.68 7.47 7.04
N ARG A 65 7.72 7.75 6.25
CA ARG A 65 8.57 8.93 6.44
C ARG A 65 7.88 10.26 6.11
N PHE A 66 6.73 10.21 5.45
CA PHE A 66 6.04 11.40 4.94
C PHE A 66 4.81 11.80 5.78
N THR A 67 4.44 11.00 6.78
CA THR A 67 3.27 11.23 7.64
C THR A 67 3.56 10.80 9.08
N ASN A 68 2.79 11.34 10.04
CA ASN A 68 2.80 10.89 11.44
C ASN A 68 1.49 10.17 11.81
N SER A 69 0.65 9.81 10.83
CA SER A 69 -0.63 9.14 11.06
C SER A 69 -0.42 7.69 11.52
N ASP A 70 -1.19 7.25 12.52
CA ASP A 70 -1.13 5.87 13.06
C ASP A 70 -1.45 4.80 12.01
N TYR A 71 -2.34 5.13 11.07
CA TYR A 71 -2.80 4.26 9.98
C TYR A 71 -2.52 4.92 8.63
N ILE A 72 -1.95 4.16 7.71
CA ILE A 72 -1.60 4.61 6.38
C ILE A 72 -2.32 3.74 5.36
N GLY A 73 -3.19 4.36 4.56
CA GLY A 73 -3.88 3.73 3.44
C GLY A 73 -3.16 4.08 2.14
N VAL A 74 -2.56 3.08 1.51
CA VAL A 74 -1.84 3.27 0.25
C VAL A 74 -2.77 2.97 -0.92
N ILE A 75 -2.77 3.86 -1.91
CA ILE A 75 -3.57 3.77 -3.13
C ILE A 75 -2.60 3.93 -4.30
N ASP A 76 -2.69 3.05 -5.30
CA ASP A 76 -1.94 3.27 -6.54
C ASP A 76 -2.45 4.50 -7.30
N ALA A 77 -1.54 5.17 -8.00
CA ALA A 77 -1.87 6.41 -8.72
C ALA A 77 -2.90 6.19 -9.85
N ASP A 78 -3.04 4.96 -10.35
CA ASP A 78 -4.03 4.55 -11.36
C ASP A 78 -5.31 3.95 -10.75
N ALA A 79 -5.44 3.92 -9.42
CA ALA A 79 -6.64 3.45 -8.76
C ALA A 79 -7.77 4.50 -8.85
N MET A 80 -9.00 4.03 -9.00
CA MET A 80 -10.19 4.88 -8.94
C MET A 80 -10.97 4.63 -7.65
N ILE A 81 -11.22 5.68 -6.86
CA ILE A 81 -12.14 5.63 -5.71
C ILE A 81 -13.58 5.75 -6.22
N PHE A 82 -14.40 4.72 -6.00
CA PHE A 82 -15.78 4.64 -6.51
C PHE A 82 -16.85 4.58 -5.41
N THR A 83 -16.47 4.51 -4.13
CA THR A 83 -17.42 4.60 -3.01
C THR A 83 -16.84 5.38 -1.84
N PHE A 84 -17.70 5.78 -0.90
CA PHE A 84 -17.33 6.57 0.26
C PHE A 84 -16.50 5.77 1.26
N MET A 85 -15.43 6.38 1.76
CA MET A 85 -14.56 5.76 2.74
C MET A 85 -15.08 6.03 4.17
N HIS A 86 -15.40 4.96 4.90
CA HIS A 86 -15.83 5.04 6.29
C HIS A 86 -14.69 4.55 7.21
N PRO A 87 -14.21 5.32 8.19
CA PRO A 87 -13.02 4.98 9.00
C PRO A 87 -13.08 3.61 9.68
N ILE A 88 -14.24 3.22 10.23
CA ILE A 88 -14.38 1.91 10.87
C ILE A 88 -14.43 0.78 9.83
N PHE A 89 -15.38 0.83 8.89
CA PHE A 89 -15.65 -0.29 7.98
C PHE A 89 -14.69 -0.40 6.78
N SER A 90 -13.99 0.68 6.44
CA SER A 90 -12.99 0.68 5.36
C SER A 90 -11.63 0.17 5.83
N ILE A 91 -11.29 0.35 7.12
CA ILE A 91 -10.00 -0.02 7.71
C ILE A 91 -10.10 -1.32 8.52
N PHE A 92 -11.08 -1.42 9.42
CA PHE A 92 -11.14 -2.46 10.45
C PHE A 92 -12.19 -3.54 10.15
N THR A 93 -12.02 -4.69 10.80
CA THR A 93 -12.91 -5.85 10.64
C THR A 93 -14.31 -5.54 11.14
N SER A 94 -14.44 -4.91 12.31
CA SER A 94 -15.70 -4.44 12.86
C SER A 94 -15.46 -3.39 13.95
N LYS A 95 -16.53 -2.95 14.63
CA LYS A 95 -16.41 -2.12 15.83
C LYS A 95 -15.74 -2.87 16.99
N ASP A 96 -15.98 -4.18 17.08
CA ASP A 96 -15.51 -5.04 18.18
C ASP A 96 -14.14 -5.68 17.88
N ASP A 97 -13.82 -5.89 16.59
CA ASP A 97 -12.53 -6.38 16.12
C ASP A 97 -11.83 -5.27 15.32
N ARG A 98 -10.99 -4.49 16.03
CA ARG A 98 -10.25 -3.35 15.48
C ARG A 98 -8.97 -3.75 14.73
N ARG A 99 -8.82 -5.00 14.31
CA ARG A 99 -7.75 -5.41 13.40
C ARG A 99 -8.01 -4.88 11.99
N ILE A 100 -6.93 -4.42 11.35
CA ILE A 100 -6.91 -3.94 9.97
C ILE A 100 -7.19 -5.12 9.03
N VAL A 101 -8.09 -4.90 8.07
CA VAL A 101 -8.46 -5.93 7.09
C VAL A 101 -7.45 -5.96 5.96
N LEU A 102 -6.83 -7.12 5.76
CA LEU A 102 -6.02 -7.42 4.59
C LEU A 102 -6.79 -8.41 3.70
N LYS A 103 -7.20 -7.98 2.50
CA LYS A 103 -7.96 -8.83 1.59
C LYS A 103 -7.02 -9.55 0.64
N ALA A 104 -7.20 -10.86 0.47
CA ALA A 104 -6.30 -11.70 -0.32
C ALA A 104 -7.06 -12.69 -1.21
N ILE A 105 -6.38 -13.16 -2.25
CA ILE A 105 -6.69 -14.42 -2.92
C ILE A 105 -5.62 -15.45 -2.60
N ILE A 106 -5.93 -16.74 -2.80
CA ILE A 106 -4.92 -17.79 -2.74
C ILE A 106 -4.28 -17.90 -4.14
N ALA A 107 -3.08 -17.36 -4.30
CA ALA A 107 -2.30 -17.37 -5.54
C ALA A 107 -0.83 -17.03 -5.26
N GLU A 108 0.04 -17.30 -6.23
CA GLU A 108 1.46 -16.91 -6.19
C GLU A 108 1.83 -16.13 -7.47
N ASN A 109 1.20 -14.97 -7.72
CA ASN A 109 1.48 -14.23 -8.96
C ASN A 109 2.81 -13.45 -8.92
N TYR A 110 3.41 -13.28 -7.72
CA TYR A 110 4.64 -12.52 -7.51
C TYR A 110 5.73 -13.41 -6.90
N HIS A 111 6.46 -14.09 -7.77
CA HIS A 111 7.35 -15.20 -7.39
C HIS A 111 8.60 -14.77 -6.59
N GLN A 112 8.98 -13.50 -6.64
CA GLN A 112 10.14 -12.98 -5.89
C GLN A 112 9.77 -12.59 -4.46
N ASP A 113 8.49 -12.45 -4.11
CA ASP A 113 8.05 -12.07 -2.76
C ASP A 113 8.64 -13.02 -1.71
N LYS A 114 8.58 -14.34 -1.96
CA LYS A 114 9.15 -15.35 -1.05
C LYS A 114 10.68 -15.26 -0.90
N ARG A 115 11.38 -14.83 -1.95
CA ARG A 115 12.84 -14.63 -1.91
C ARG A 115 13.17 -13.39 -1.08
N ILE A 116 12.41 -12.31 -1.26
CA ILE A 116 12.61 -11.07 -0.51
C ILE A 116 12.29 -11.30 0.97
N LEU A 117 11.18 -11.96 1.26
CA LEU A 117 10.71 -12.27 2.60
C LEU A 117 11.44 -13.43 3.28
N GLN A 118 12.16 -14.28 2.55
CA GLN A 118 12.79 -15.51 3.08
C GLN A 118 11.80 -16.46 3.78
N PHE A 119 10.52 -16.41 3.40
CA PHE A 119 9.50 -17.39 3.78
C PHE A 119 8.44 -17.53 2.68
N ASN A 120 7.76 -18.66 2.68
CA ASN A 120 6.68 -18.92 1.72
C ASN A 120 5.35 -18.35 2.20
N SER A 121 4.60 -17.78 1.26
CA SER A 121 3.18 -17.46 1.42
C SER A 121 2.45 -17.73 0.11
N THR A 122 1.20 -18.20 0.24
CA THR A 122 0.28 -18.44 -0.88
C THR A 122 -0.80 -17.36 -0.96
N LEU A 123 -0.65 -16.26 -0.22
CA LEU A 123 -1.60 -15.16 -0.17
C LEU A 123 -1.14 -14.02 -1.08
N ASP A 124 -2.02 -13.67 -2.01
CA ASP A 124 -1.85 -12.55 -2.92
C ASP A 124 -2.86 -11.44 -2.61
N PHE A 125 -2.36 -10.38 -2.01
CA PHE A 125 -3.12 -9.21 -1.59
C PHE A 125 -3.29 -8.23 -2.75
N MET A 126 -2.27 -8.06 -3.59
CA MET A 126 -2.32 -7.16 -4.74
C MET A 126 -3.32 -7.64 -5.79
N TRP A 127 -3.41 -8.95 -6.05
CA TRP A 127 -4.43 -9.50 -6.95
C TRP A 127 -5.86 -9.46 -6.40
N SER A 128 -6.03 -9.29 -5.08
CA SER A 128 -7.35 -8.94 -4.54
C SER A 128 -7.83 -7.57 -5.08
N ASN A 129 -6.87 -6.70 -5.43
CA ASN A 129 -7.07 -5.40 -6.04
C ASN A 129 -8.07 -4.54 -5.26
N ARG A 130 -7.99 -4.66 -3.92
CA ARG A 130 -8.69 -3.82 -2.96
C ARG A 130 -7.77 -2.67 -2.56
N MET A 131 -8.23 -1.45 -2.82
CA MET A 131 -7.54 -0.24 -2.39
C MET A 131 -8.47 0.65 -1.52
N PRO A 132 -7.92 1.50 -0.63
CA PRO A 132 -6.53 1.48 -0.17
C PRO A 132 -6.19 0.19 0.57
N MET A 133 -4.92 -0.18 0.52
CA MET A 133 -4.36 -1.17 1.44
C MET A 133 -3.87 -0.45 2.69
N TRP A 134 -4.41 -0.85 3.84
CA TRP A 134 -4.17 -0.19 5.10
C TRP A 134 -3.09 -0.91 5.90
N TYR A 135 -2.22 -0.11 6.52
CA TYR A 135 -1.16 -0.58 7.40
C TYR A 135 -1.03 0.35 8.59
N ARG A 136 -0.46 -0.15 9.68
CA ARG A 136 0.06 0.69 10.75
C ARG A 136 1.32 1.40 10.30
N TYR A 137 1.56 2.59 10.84
CA TYR A 137 2.81 3.32 10.68
C TYR A 137 4.05 2.44 10.93
N GLU A 138 4.07 1.70 12.04
CA GLU A 138 5.25 0.94 12.46
C GLU A 138 5.57 -0.25 11.54
N THR A 139 4.58 -0.78 10.82
CA THR A 139 4.73 -1.96 9.95
C THR A 139 5.76 -1.70 8.85
N PHE A 140 5.83 -0.49 8.31
CA PHE A 140 6.81 -0.14 7.27
C PHE A 140 8.24 -0.22 7.80
N GLN A 141 8.52 0.40 8.95
CA GLN A 141 9.85 0.33 9.58
C GLN A 141 10.20 -1.09 10.01
N ASN A 142 9.25 -1.81 10.63
CA ASN A 142 9.46 -3.19 11.06
C ASN A 142 9.77 -4.13 9.89
N LEU A 143 9.06 -3.98 8.78
CA LEU A 143 9.34 -4.71 7.55
C LEU A 143 10.73 -4.41 7.00
N ARG A 144 11.09 -3.13 6.87
CA ARG A 144 12.42 -2.75 6.37
C ARG A 144 13.52 -3.33 7.24
N ASN A 145 13.37 -3.29 8.56
CA ASN A 145 14.30 -3.89 9.52
C ASN A 145 14.39 -5.41 9.35
N TYR A 146 13.24 -6.07 9.19
CA TYR A 146 13.17 -7.52 8.94
C TYR A 146 13.90 -7.92 7.67
N ILE A 147 13.58 -7.29 6.53
CA ILE A 147 14.22 -7.57 5.24
C ILE A 147 15.72 -7.32 5.33
N THR A 148 16.13 -6.20 5.94
CA THR A 148 17.55 -5.86 6.17
C THR A 148 18.27 -6.97 6.95
N SER A 149 17.63 -7.47 8.02
CA SER A 149 18.18 -8.53 8.86
C SER A 149 18.31 -9.86 8.12
N VAL A 150 17.26 -10.34 7.42
CA VAL A 150 17.29 -11.65 6.76
C VAL A 150 18.19 -11.68 5.52
N TRP A 151 18.52 -10.52 4.97
CA TRP A 151 19.50 -10.36 3.88
C TRP A 151 20.92 -10.06 4.37
N ASN A 152 21.15 -10.02 5.70
CA ASN A 152 22.44 -9.71 6.32
C ASN A 152 23.05 -8.40 5.79
N GLU A 153 22.22 -7.37 5.69
CA GLU A 153 22.61 -6.02 5.28
C GLU A 153 22.54 -5.03 6.43
N THR A 154 23.11 -3.84 6.21
CA THR A 154 23.07 -2.75 7.21
C THR A 154 21.95 -1.75 6.94
N HIS A 155 21.57 -1.59 5.68
CA HIS A 155 20.56 -0.64 5.24
C HIS A 155 19.60 -1.31 4.27
N PHE A 156 18.30 -1.03 4.41
CA PHE A 156 17.27 -1.58 3.52
C PHE A 156 17.54 -1.22 2.05
N ASP A 157 18.04 -0.03 1.78
CA ASP A 157 18.36 0.44 0.43
C ASP A 157 19.38 -0.48 -0.28
N ASN A 158 20.36 -1.00 0.45
CA ASN A 158 21.31 -1.99 -0.09
C ASN A 158 20.62 -3.29 -0.47
N VAL A 159 19.59 -3.71 0.28
CA VAL A 159 18.81 -4.90 -0.04
C VAL A 159 17.90 -4.63 -1.23
N PHE A 160 17.23 -3.49 -1.25
CA PHE A 160 16.36 -3.07 -2.34
C PHE A 160 17.10 -3.12 -3.68
N LEU A 161 18.32 -2.58 -3.74
CA LEU A 161 19.18 -2.66 -4.93
C LEU A 161 19.51 -4.09 -5.39
N LYS A 162 19.40 -5.11 -4.53
CA LYS A 162 19.65 -6.51 -4.91
C LYS A 162 18.45 -7.20 -5.54
N PHE A 163 17.24 -6.65 -5.38
CA PHE A 163 16.02 -7.27 -5.89
C PHE A 163 15.17 -6.39 -6.81
N TYR A 164 15.40 -5.08 -6.86
CA TYR A 164 14.55 -4.15 -7.64
C TYR A 164 14.50 -4.47 -9.15
N GLU A 165 15.61 -4.92 -9.75
CA GLU A 165 15.67 -5.24 -11.19
C GLU A 165 14.82 -6.45 -11.61
N ASN A 166 14.42 -7.30 -10.66
CA ASN A 166 13.64 -8.51 -10.92
C ASN A 166 12.15 -8.25 -10.60
N GLN A 167 11.44 -7.65 -11.57
CA GLN A 167 10.06 -7.13 -11.51
C GLN A 167 8.93 -8.14 -11.19
N SER A 168 9.23 -9.30 -10.62
CA SER A 168 8.22 -10.29 -10.21
C SER A 168 7.97 -10.24 -8.69
N TYR A 169 7.91 -9.03 -8.13
CA TYR A 169 7.51 -8.79 -6.75
C TYR A 169 6.44 -7.69 -6.66
N SER A 170 5.70 -7.67 -5.55
CA SER A 170 4.79 -6.58 -5.20
C SER A 170 5.10 -6.08 -3.80
N GLN A 171 5.39 -4.79 -3.67
CA GLN A 171 5.51 -4.10 -2.39
C GLN A 171 4.30 -4.35 -1.47
N PHE A 172 3.09 -4.38 -2.03
CA PHE A 172 1.88 -4.63 -1.26
C PHE A 172 1.77 -6.06 -0.75
N ASN A 173 2.12 -7.03 -1.58
CA ASN A 173 2.18 -8.42 -1.14
C ASN A 173 3.25 -8.62 -0.09
N ILE A 174 4.42 -8.02 -0.25
CA ILE A 174 5.52 -8.11 0.72
C ILE A 174 5.07 -7.53 2.07
N LEU A 175 4.51 -6.30 2.07
CA LEU A 175 3.97 -5.64 3.26
C LEU A 175 2.89 -6.47 3.92
N SER A 176 1.87 -6.89 3.17
CA SER A 176 0.73 -7.62 3.72
C SER A 176 1.10 -9.02 4.22
N ASN A 177 2.00 -9.74 3.53
CA ASN A 177 2.46 -11.04 3.98
C ASN A 177 3.31 -10.94 5.25
N TYR A 178 4.18 -9.94 5.35
CA TYR A 178 4.90 -9.65 6.58
C TYR A 178 3.95 -9.31 7.73
N ALA A 179 3.04 -8.37 7.52
CA ALA A 179 2.06 -7.93 8.49
C ALA A 179 1.20 -9.10 9.01
N ASN A 180 0.69 -9.93 8.11
CA ASN A 180 -0.07 -11.13 8.46
C ASN A 180 0.77 -12.12 9.29
N ARG A 181 2.04 -12.32 8.94
CA ARG A 181 2.89 -13.33 9.60
C ARG A 181 3.38 -12.89 10.97
N PHE A 182 3.84 -11.65 11.11
CA PHE A 182 4.57 -11.18 12.29
C PHE A 182 3.77 -10.20 13.14
N GLU A 183 2.72 -9.59 12.59
CA GLU A 183 1.93 -8.55 13.25
C GLU A 183 0.45 -8.93 13.34
N SER A 184 0.12 -10.22 13.33
CA SER A 184 -1.25 -10.78 13.28
C SER A 184 -2.21 -10.30 14.37
N ASN A 185 -1.71 -9.73 15.46
CA ASN A 185 -2.53 -9.07 16.48
C ASN A 185 -3.18 -7.77 15.98
N TYR A 186 -2.61 -7.14 14.95
CA TYR A 186 -3.12 -5.91 14.35
C TYR A 186 -3.83 -6.13 13.02
N TYR A 187 -3.67 -7.30 12.40
CA TYR A 187 -4.16 -7.60 11.07
C TYR A 187 -5.08 -8.81 11.05
N ARG A 188 -6.08 -8.78 10.16
CA ARG A 188 -6.96 -9.90 9.88
C ARG A 188 -7.03 -10.12 8.38
N VAL A 189 -6.62 -11.30 7.93
CA VAL A 189 -6.79 -11.72 6.54
C VAL A 189 -8.23 -12.16 6.29
N ILE A 190 -8.81 -11.69 5.21
CA ILE A 190 -10.10 -12.14 4.68
C ILE A 190 -9.87 -12.56 3.22
N LEU A 191 -10.24 -13.79 2.88
CA LEU A 191 -10.12 -14.26 1.50
C LEU A 191 -11.25 -13.68 0.66
N ASN A 192 -11.01 -13.39 -0.63
CA ASN A 192 -12.06 -12.92 -1.54
C ASN A 192 -13.25 -13.90 -1.65
N THR A 193 -13.01 -15.19 -1.40
CA THR A 193 -14.04 -16.23 -1.36
C THR A 193 -14.89 -16.20 -0.08
N ASP A 194 -14.45 -15.49 0.94
CA ASP A 194 -15.20 -15.38 2.19
C ASP A 194 -16.34 -14.38 1.97
N ASN A 195 -17.59 -14.81 2.22
CA ASN A 195 -18.77 -13.94 2.23
C ASN A 195 -18.74 -12.87 3.34
N GLN A 196 -17.60 -12.63 3.98
CA GLN A 196 -17.41 -11.58 4.97
C GLN A 196 -17.18 -10.27 4.21
N GLY A 197 -18.21 -9.41 4.22
CA GLY A 197 -18.31 -8.15 3.48
C GLY A 197 -17.19 -7.17 3.83
N ALA A 198 -16.09 -7.30 3.12
CA ALA A 198 -14.95 -6.42 3.24
C ALA A 198 -15.03 -5.44 2.05
N VAL A 199 -15.53 -4.23 2.32
CA VAL A 199 -15.84 -3.20 1.31
C VAL A 199 -14.56 -2.75 0.61
N SER A 200 -14.53 -2.86 -0.72
CA SER A 200 -13.50 -2.18 -1.51
C SER A 200 -13.95 -0.76 -1.78
N VAL A 201 -13.07 0.22 -1.60
CA VAL A 201 -13.39 1.63 -1.88
C VAL A 201 -12.71 2.16 -3.14
N ALA A 202 -11.64 1.49 -3.57
CA ALA A 202 -10.92 1.76 -4.80
C ALA A 202 -10.34 0.49 -5.45
N SER A 203 -10.00 0.58 -6.73
CA SER A 203 -9.48 -0.52 -7.56
C SER A 203 -8.71 0.02 -8.75
N ASN A 204 -7.64 -0.67 -9.18
CA ASN A 204 -6.91 -0.38 -10.42
C ASN A 204 -7.55 -1.09 -11.62
N ARG A 205 -8.42 -2.08 -11.37
CA ARG A 205 -9.13 -2.84 -12.42
C ARG A 205 -10.56 -2.34 -12.54
N GLY A 206 -10.87 -1.74 -13.69
CA GLY A 206 -12.24 -1.37 -14.08
C GLY A 206 -13.05 -2.52 -14.67
N TRP A 207 -12.53 -3.76 -14.72
CA TRP A 207 -13.12 -4.86 -15.49
C TRP A 207 -13.08 -6.22 -14.77
N TYR A 208 -14.21 -6.95 -14.83
CA TYR A 208 -14.43 -8.40 -14.63
C TYR A 208 -14.11 -9.07 -13.29
N ILE A 209 -13.93 -8.33 -12.19
CA ILE A 209 -13.97 -8.94 -10.85
C ILE A 209 -15.12 -8.25 -10.13
N ASP A 210 -16.01 -9.01 -9.50
CA ASP A 210 -17.10 -8.47 -8.70
C ASP A 210 -16.51 -7.64 -7.55
N ILE A 211 -16.28 -6.36 -7.83
CA ILE A 211 -15.98 -5.38 -6.81
C ILE A 211 -17.33 -5.10 -6.16
N PHE A 212 -17.53 -5.59 -4.94
CA PHE A 212 -18.69 -5.21 -4.14
C PHE A 212 -18.65 -3.69 -3.92
N VAL A 213 -19.42 -2.96 -4.75
CA VAL A 213 -19.64 -1.53 -4.62
C VAL A 213 -20.90 -1.32 -3.81
N GLY A 214 -20.73 -0.85 -2.57
CA GLY A 214 -21.81 -0.28 -1.76
C GLY A 214 -22.36 -1.19 -0.67
N CYS A 215 -22.27 -0.72 0.57
CA CYS A 215 -23.22 -1.05 1.62
C CYS A 215 -24.19 0.13 1.75
N CYS A 216 -25.42 0.00 1.24
CA CYS A 216 -26.48 0.94 1.56
C CYS A 216 -27.01 0.58 2.95
N GLN A 217 -26.43 1.16 4.00
CA GLN A 217 -26.99 1.07 5.34
C GLN A 217 -27.84 2.31 5.59
N THR A 218 -29.16 2.13 5.62
CA THR A 218 -30.10 3.12 6.13
C THR A 218 -29.89 3.29 7.63
N PHE A 219 -29.51 4.49 8.07
CA PHE A 219 -29.56 4.86 9.48
C PHE A 219 -30.97 5.41 9.77
N ASN A 220 -31.72 4.71 10.62
CA ASN A 220 -32.93 5.24 11.26
C ASN A 220 -32.55 5.98 12.54
#